data_AF-A0A917L4J3-F1
#
_entry.id   AF-A0A917L4J3-F1
#
_cell.length_a   1.000
_cell.length_b   1.000
_cell.length_c   1.000
_cell.angle_alpha   90.00
_cell.angle_beta   90.00
_cell.angle_gamma   90.00
#
_symmetry.space_group_name_H-M   'P 1'
#
loop_
_entity.id
_entity.type
_entity.pdbx_description
1 polymer ?
#
loop_
_entity_poly.entity_id
_entity_poly.type
_entity_poly.pdbx_seq_one_letter_code
_entity_poly.pdbx_strand_id
1 'polypeptide(L)'
;MSRAAKRLGLYPMTLRQWAIDGKIPFTWVGRERRFSWVDVENLKRGSDSSTARSRLELLYVRVSGSSGRGSSLEVQEAELRATSTGEFVKVVRDRGSGSKENRPGLNRVLAMVSDGSVSVVRVTYEDRLARFGVGWLKRLFAVYGVSVEVLHPKKLGGREELLADFVSLVTTFAGRLCGMRSWENRRRQLSESGRCSDESRAA
;
A
#
# COMPACT_ATOMS: atom_id res chain seq x y z
N MET A 1 -14.55 -21.43 -16.45
CA MET A 1 -14.71 -20.46 -17.58
C MET A 1 -15.75 -19.35 -17.37
N SER A 2 -17.01 -19.65 -17.02
CA SER A 2 -18.12 -18.66 -17.01
C SER A 2 -17.86 -17.42 -16.12
N ARG A 3 -17.27 -17.60 -14.93
CA ARG A 3 -16.95 -16.49 -14.02
C ARG A 3 -15.95 -15.47 -14.60
N ALA A 4 -14.90 -15.95 -15.28
CA ALA A 4 -13.89 -15.09 -15.90
C ALA A 4 -14.46 -14.30 -17.09
N ALA A 5 -15.29 -14.95 -17.91
CA ALA A 5 -15.97 -14.32 -19.04
C ALA A 5 -16.92 -13.20 -18.56
N LYS A 6 -17.73 -13.48 -17.53
CA LYS A 6 -18.63 -12.49 -16.91
C LYS A 6 -17.88 -11.29 -16.32
N ARG A 7 -16.68 -11.50 -15.77
CA ARG A 7 -15.85 -10.43 -15.19
C ARG A 7 -15.23 -9.51 -16.26
N LEU A 8 -14.83 -10.09 -17.39
CA LEU A 8 -14.31 -9.37 -18.56
C LEU A 8 -15.42 -8.73 -19.41
N GLY A 9 -16.69 -9.07 -19.19
CA GLY A 9 -17.79 -8.63 -20.05
C GLY A 9 -17.77 -9.30 -21.43
N LEU A 10 -17.04 -10.42 -21.58
CA LEU A 10 -16.89 -11.13 -22.84
C LEU A 10 -17.80 -12.36 -22.91
N TYR A 11 -18.20 -12.74 -24.11
CA TYR A 11 -18.91 -13.98 -24.33
C TYR A 11 -17.96 -15.20 -24.11
N PRO A 12 -18.42 -16.31 -23.52
CA PRO A 12 -17.54 -17.44 -23.17
C PRO A 12 -16.75 -18.03 -24.34
N MET A 13 -17.29 -18.01 -25.56
CA MET A 13 -16.55 -18.44 -26.76
C MET A 13 -15.37 -17.52 -27.07
N THR A 14 -15.53 -16.20 -26.93
CA THR A 14 -14.44 -15.23 -27.17
C THR A 14 -13.28 -15.47 -26.21
N LEU A 15 -13.57 -15.68 -24.93
CA LEU A 15 -12.54 -16.01 -23.93
C LEU A 15 -11.87 -17.37 -24.24
N ARG A 16 -12.62 -18.33 -24.76
CA ARG A 16 -12.08 -19.65 -25.16
C ARG A 16 -11.14 -19.52 -26.36
N GLN A 17 -11.48 -18.67 -27.33
CA GLN A 17 -10.64 -18.35 -28.48
C GLN A 17 -9.35 -17.68 -28.03
N TRP A 18 -9.43 -16.67 -27.15
CA TRP A 18 -8.24 -15.95 -26.66
C TRP A 18 -7.30 -16.82 -25.85
N ALA A 19 -7.82 -17.83 -25.13
CA ALA A 19 -7.01 -18.83 -24.47
C ALA A 19 -6.29 -19.76 -25.47
N ILE A 20 -6.91 -20.06 -26.62
CA ILE A 20 -6.29 -20.85 -27.70
C ILE A 20 -5.23 -20.02 -28.42
N ASP A 21 -5.53 -18.74 -28.68
CA ASP A 21 -4.63 -17.77 -29.31
C ASP A 21 -3.47 -17.35 -28.40
N GLY A 22 -3.40 -17.88 -27.17
CA GLY A 22 -2.33 -17.59 -26.20
C GLY A 22 -2.39 -16.18 -25.57
N LYS A 23 -3.48 -15.43 -25.77
CA LYS A 23 -3.64 -14.06 -25.23
C LYS A 23 -3.87 -14.01 -23.72
N ILE A 24 -4.34 -15.11 -23.13
CA ILE A 24 -4.44 -15.29 -21.68
C ILE A 24 -3.85 -16.66 -21.30
N PRO A 25 -2.96 -16.70 -20.30
CA PRO A 25 -2.51 -17.97 -19.73
C PRO A 25 -3.65 -18.66 -18.99
N PHE A 26 -3.73 -19.98 -19.11
CA PHE A 26 -4.74 -20.78 -18.45
C PHE A 26 -4.15 -22.09 -17.94
N THR A 27 -4.80 -22.67 -16.94
CA THR A 27 -4.43 -23.97 -16.37
C THR A 27 -5.57 -24.96 -16.56
N TRP A 28 -5.23 -26.19 -16.92
CA TRP A 28 -6.20 -27.28 -16.99
C TRP A 28 -6.48 -27.83 -15.60
N VAL A 29 -7.75 -27.93 -15.24
CA VAL A 29 -8.22 -28.67 -14.06
C VAL A 29 -9.29 -29.64 -14.53
N GLY A 30 -8.92 -30.91 -14.71
CA GLY A 30 -9.77 -31.91 -15.34
C GLY A 30 -10.13 -31.51 -16.77
N ARG A 31 -11.44 -31.37 -17.06
CA ARG A 31 -11.95 -30.93 -18.37
C ARG A 31 -12.20 -29.42 -18.47
N GLU A 32 -11.93 -28.64 -17.41
CA GLU A 32 -12.20 -27.21 -17.38
C GLU A 32 -10.93 -26.37 -17.42
N ARG A 33 -10.96 -25.28 -18.20
CA ARG A 33 -9.91 -24.25 -18.19
C ARG A 33 -10.18 -23.27 -17.04
N ARG A 34 -9.16 -23.07 -16.19
CA ARG A 34 -9.14 -22.06 -15.13
C ARG A 34 -8.17 -20.94 -15.48
N PHE A 35 -8.56 -19.73 -15.12
CA PHE A 35 -7.79 -18.51 -15.33
C PHE A 35 -7.43 -17.93 -13.97
N SER A 36 -6.20 -17.45 -13.82
CA SER A 36 -5.80 -16.72 -12.62
C SER A 36 -6.60 -15.42 -12.54
N TRP A 37 -6.98 -15.04 -11.32
CA TRP A 37 -7.69 -13.79 -11.10
C TRP A 37 -6.86 -12.58 -11.54
N VAL A 38 -5.54 -12.63 -11.34
CA VAL A 38 -4.60 -11.56 -11.73
C VAL A 38 -4.57 -11.38 -13.24
N ASP A 39 -4.50 -12.47 -14.01
CA ASP A 39 -4.42 -12.41 -15.48
C ASP A 39 -5.71 -11.86 -16.10
N VAL A 40 -6.86 -12.22 -15.52
CA VAL A 40 -8.17 -11.70 -15.92
C VAL A 40 -8.28 -10.20 -15.65
N GLU A 41 -7.78 -9.71 -14.52
CA GLU A 41 -7.76 -8.27 -14.21
C GLU A 41 -6.76 -7.49 -15.09
N ASN A 42 -5.60 -8.08 -15.40
CA ASN A 42 -4.62 -7.47 -16.29
C ASN A 42 -5.16 -7.34 -17.72
N LEU A 43 -5.85 -8.37 -18.23
CA LEU A 43 -6.45 -8.32 -19.57
C LEU A 43 -7.57 -7.29 -19.65
N LYS A 44 -8.40 -7.18 -18.60
CA LYS A 44 -9.43 -6.14 -18.53
C LYS A 44 -8.84 -4.75 -18.66
N ARG A 45 -7.66 -4.51 -18.07
CA ARG A 45 -6.93 -3.23 -18.18
C ARG A 45 -6.23 -3.03 -19.53
N GLY A 46 -5.84 -4.12 -20.19
CA GLY A 46 -5.12 -4.12 -21.48
C GLY A 46 -5.99 -3.87 -22.70
N SER A 47 -7.31 -4.06 -22.63
CA SER A 47 -8.23 -3.75 -23.74
C SER A 47 -8.38 -2.24 -24.02
N ASP A 48 -7.93 -1.38 -23.09
CA ASP A 48 -8.05 0.09 -23.18
C ASP A 48 -6.71 0.78 -23.54
N SER A 49 -5.72 0.05 -24.05
CA SER A 49 -4.33 0.56 -24.17
C SER A 49 -3.92 1.09 -25.55
N SER A 50 -4.82 1.24 -26.52
CA SER A 50 -4.48 1.67 -27.89
C SER A 50 -4.65 3.16 -28.18
N THR A 51 -4.99 3.98 -27.18
CA THR A 51 -4.99 5.44 -27.30
C THR A 51 -4.06 5.97 -26.22
N ALA A 52 -3.12 6.84 -26.59
CA ALA A 52 -2.15 7.44 -25.68
C ALA A 52 -2.86 7.89 -24.39
N ARG A 53 -2.71 7.11 -23.31
CA ARG A 53 -3.42 7.39 -22.05
C ARG A 53 -2.98 8.76 -21.60
N SER A 54 -3.96 9.64 -21.39
CA SER A 54 -3.74 10.93 -20.74
C SER A 54 -2.95 10.69 -19.47
N ARG A 55 -1.86 11.44 -19.29
CA ARG A 55 -1.00 11.32 -18.12
C ARG A 55 -1.75 11.92 -16.93
N LEU A 56 -2.45 11.06 -16.19
CA LEU A 56 -3.27 11.38 -15.03
C LEU A 56 -2.39 11.40 -13.77
N GLU A 57 -2.06 12.60 -13.29
CA GLU A 57 -1.14 12.80 -12.18
C GLU A 57 -1.90 12.97 -10.84
N LEU A 58 -1.48 12.19 -9.84
CA LEU A 58 -1.90 12.29 -8.45
C LEU A 58 -0.78 12.89 -7.62
N LEU A 59 -1.07 13.99 -6.92
CA LEU A 59 -0.10 14.60 -6.01
C LEU A 59 -0.33 14.08 -4.60
N TYR A 60 0.70 13.48 -3.99
CA TYR A 60 0.64 13.04 -2.60
C TYR A 60 1.58 13.85 -1.72
N VAL A 61 1.02 14.46 -0.67
CA VAL A 61 1.73 15.36 0.23
C VAL A 61 1.55 14.94 1.68
N ARG A 62 2.64 14.98 2.45
CA ARG A 62 2.64 14.58 3.87
C ARG A 62 3.48 15.51 4.73
N VAL A 63 2.97 15.79 5.93
CA VAL A 63 3.74 16.37 7.05
C VAL A 63 3.64 15.51 8.30
N SER A 64 4.71 15.47 9.09
CA SER A 64 4.70 14.85 10.41
C SER A 64 4.07 15.82 11.42
N GLY A 65 3.26 15.32 12.36
CA GLY A 65 2.54 16.18 13.30
C GLY A 65 3.43 16.73 14.42
N SER A 66 3.23 18.02 14.73
CA SER A 66 3.63 18.80 15.93
C SER A 66 4.90 19.67 15.96
N SER A 67 5.69 19.80 14.90
CA SER A 67 6.69 20.89 14.83
C SER A 67 6.73 21.51 13.44
N GLY A 68 6.41 22.80 13.36
CA GLY A 68 6.31 23.60 12.13
C GLY A 68 7.64 23.85 11.41
N ARG A 69 8.50 22.84 11.27
CA ARG A 69 9.79 22.91 10.55
C ARG A 69 9.87 22.00 9.32
N GLY A 70 8.88 21.15 9.07
CA GLY A 70 8.67 20.57 7.74
C GLY A 70 8.04 21.61 6.81
N SER A 71 8.39 21.62 5.53
CA SER A 71 7.70 22.46 4.54
C SER A 71 6.19 22.24 4.65
N SER A 72 5.43 23.34 4.79
CA SER A 72 3.97 23.29 4.91
C SER A 72 3.39 22.41 3.80
N LEU A 73 2.28 21.72 4.09
CA LEU A 73 1.52 20.97 3.09
C LEU A 73 1.28 21.81 1.83
N GLU A 74 1.05 23.10 2.02
CA GLU A 74 0.81 24.09 0.95
C GLU A 74 2.05 24.34 0.08
N VAL A 75 3.24 24.43 0.69
CA VAL A 75 4.50 24.64 -0.04
C VAL A 75 4.82 23.42 -0.90
N GLN A 76 4.70 22.23 -0.32
CA GLN A 76 4.93 20.98 -1.05
C GLN A 76 3.92 20.80 -2.19
N GLU A 77 2.65 21.14 -1.93
CA GLU A 77 1.61 21.09 -2.96
C GLU A 77 1.86 22.09 -4.09
N ALA A 78 2.23 23.34 -3.76
CA ALA A 78 2.55 24.36 -4.75
C ALA A 78 3.73 23.93 -5.64
N GLU A 79 4.77 23.36 -5.04
CA GLU A 79 5.95 22.85 -5.76
C GLU A 79 5.60 21.67 -6.69
N LEU A 80 4.77 20.74 -6.21
CA LEU A 80 4.29 19.62 -7.02
C LEU A 80 3.40 20.07 -8.18
N ARG A 81 2.53 21.05 -7.95
CA ARG A 81 1.67 21.64 -8.99
C ARG A 81 2.50 22.38 -10.03
N ALA A 82 3.47 23.18 -9.61
CA ALA A 82 4.36 23.92 -10.52
C ALA A 82 5.17 23.00 -11.44
N THR A 83 5.47 21.78 -10.97
CA THR A 83 6.26 20.79 -11.72
C THR A 83 5.37 19.72 -12.39
N SER A 84 4.04 19.87 -12.36
CA SER A 84 3.13 18.92 -13.00
C SER A 84 3.25 19.02 -14.52
N THR A 85 3.29 17.86 -15.19
CA THR A 85 3.51 17.77 -16.65
C THR A 85 2.30 17.19 -17.37
N GLY A 86 1.34 16.64 -16.62
CA GLY A 86 0.15 15.97 -17.14
C GLY A 86 -1.15 16.58 -16.62
N GLU A 87 -2.24 15.87 -16.92
CA GLU A 87 -3.56 16.21 -16.42
C GLU A 87 -3.63 15.92 -14.92
N PHE A 88 -3.82 16.99 -14.14
CA PHE A 88 -3.85 16.93 -12.70
C PHE A 88 -5.21 16.39 -12.21
N VAL A 89 -5.20 15.23 -11.57
CA VAL A 89 -6.43 14.57 -11.08
C VAL A 89 -6.81 15.06 -9.70
N LYS A 90 -5.88 14.98 -8.74
CA LYS A 90 -6.17 15.24 -7.32
C LYS A 90 -4.93 15.48 -6.49
N VAL A 91 -5.07 16.26 -5.41
CA VAL A 91 -4.10 16.31 -4.30
C VAL A 91 -4.64 15.50 -3.13
N VAL A 92 -3.83 14.59 -2.62
CA VAL A 92 -4.10 13.84 -1.40
C VAL A 92 -3.10 14.28 -0.33
N ARG A 93 -3.63 14.66 0.83
CA ARG A 93 -2.86 15.19 1.96
C ARG A 93 -2.96 14.25 3.16
N ASP A 94 -1.84 14.05 3.85
CA ASP A 94 -1.80 13.33 5.13
C ASP A 94 -1.04 14.12 6.20
N ARG A 95 -1.51 14.00 7.44
CA ARG A 95 -0.79 14.43 8.64
C ARG A 95 -0.46 13.22 9.50
N GLY A 96 0.82 12.96 9.71
CA GLY A 96 1.30 11.83 10.51
C GLY A 96 2.68 11.33 10.09
N SER A 97 3.25 10.48 10.93
CA SER A 97 4.53 9.78 10.71
C SER A 97 4.53 9.01 9.39
N GLY A 98 5.68 8.98 8.72
CA GLY A 98 5.89 8.17 7.51
C GLY A 98 5.90 6.67 7.78
N SER A 99 6.06 6.25 9.04
CA SER A 99 6.04 4.85 9.48
C SER A 99 4.62 4.31 9.69
N LYS A 100 3.59 5.17 9.73
CA LYS A 100 2.20 4.73 9.89
C LYS A 100 1.67 4.22 8.54
N GLU A 101 1.35 2.95 8.42
CA GLU A 101 0.87 2.37 7.14
C GLU A 101 -0.61 2.68 6.88
N ASN A 102 -1.46 2.61 7.90
CA ASN A 102 -2.89 2.87 7.79
C ASN A 102 -3.21 4.38 7.87
N ARG A 103 -2.73 5.15 6.89
CA ARG A 103 -3.02 6.58 6.73
C ARG A 103 -4.20 6.77 5.78
N PRO A 104 -5.16 7.66 6.10
CA PRO A 104 -6.36 7.84 5.28
C PRO A 104 -6.03 8.35 3.87
N GLY A 105 -5.05 9.25 3.71
CA GLY A 105 -4.61 9.70 2.40
C GLY A 105 -3.90 8.58 1.62
N LEU A 106 -2.95 7.88 2.23
CA LEU A 106 -2.28 6.73 1.58
C LEU A 106 -3.29 5.66 1.13
N ASN A 107 -4.29 5.33 1.94
CA ASN A 107 -5.34 4.39 1.55
C ASN A 107 -6.14 4.87 0.34
N ARG A 108 -6.41 6.18 0.23
CA ARG A 108 -7.05 6.76 -0.97
C ARG A 108 -6.15 6.68 -2.19
N VAL A 109 -4.84 6.92 -2.05
CA VAL A 109 -3.87 6.72 -3.13
C VAL A 109 -3.93 5.27 -3.63
N LEU A 110 -3.90 4.30 -2.71
CA LEU A 110 -3.98 2.88 -3.06
C LEU A 110 -5.26 2.53 -3.82
N ALA A 111 -6.42 3.06 -3.38
CA ALA A 111 -7.69 2.86 -4.06
C ALA A 111 -7.70 3.45 -5.48
N MET A 112 -7.21 4.68 -5.66
CA MET A 112 -7.15 5.32 -6.98
C MET A 112 -6.20 4.59 -7.94
N VAL A 113 -5.09 4.03 -7.41
CA VAL A 113 -4.16 3.20 -8.17
C VAL A 113 -4.83 1.88 -8.58
N SER A 114 -5.54 1.21 -7.66
CA SER A 114 -6.23 -0.04 -7.98
C SER A 114 -7.35 0.14 -9.00
N ASP A 115 -8.05 1.28 -8.94
CA ASP A 115 -9.16 1.62 -9.84
C ASP A 115 -8.68 2.09 -11.22
N GLY A 116 -7.38 2.35 -11.40
CA GLY A 116 -6.81 2.83 -12.65
C GLY A 116 -7.14 4.28 -12.99
N SER A 117 -7.58 5.07 -11.99
CA SER A 117 -7.92 6.49 -12.17
C SER A 117 -6.70 7.41 -12.29
N VAL A 118 -5.49 6.88 -12.07
CA VAL A 118 -4.24 7.63 -12.06
C VAL A 118 -3.16 6.82 -12.77
N SER A 119 -2.24 7.51 -13.46
CA SER A 119 -1.10 6.89 -14.14
C SER A 119 0.23 7.21 -13.48
N VAL A 120 0.33 8.34 -12.77
CA VAL A 120 1.55 8.78 -12.08
C VAL A 120 1.21 9.28 -10.68
N VAL A 121 1.94 8.81 -9.68
CA VAL A 121 1.92 9.36 -8.32
C VAL A 121 3.16 10.20 -8.10
N ARG A 122 2.99 11.50 -7.86
CA ARG A 122 4.08 12.44 -7.60
C ARG A 122 4.20 12.74 -6.12
N VAL A 123 5.43 12.69 -5.62
CA VAL A 123 5.80 13.05 -4.24
C VAL A 123 7.02 13.97 -4.23
N THR A 124 7.11 14.84 -3.24
CA THR A 124 8.27 15.75 -3.10
C THR A 124 9.54 14.97 -2.75
N TYR A 125 9.46 14.11 -1.74
CA TYR A 125 10.53 13.23 -1.28
C TYR A 125 10.02 11.80 -1.13
N GLU A 126 10.92 10.81 -1.23
CA GLU A 126 10.56 9.40 -1.13
C GLU A 126 9.93 9.06 0.24
N ASP A 127 10.42 9.70 1.30
CA ASP A 127 9.94 9.49 2.68
C ASP A 127 8.55 10.11 2.94
N ARG A 128 8.02 10.92 2.03
CA ARG A 128 6.63 11.39 2.12
C ARG A 128 5.67 10.23 1.90
N LEU A 129 5.99 9.32 0.96
CA LEU A 129 5.17 8.16 0.66
C LEU A 129 5.15 7.17 1.84
N ALA A 130 6.33 6.72 2.28
CA ALA A 130 6.48 5.91 3.49
C ALA A 130 7.93 5.99 4.01
N ARG A 131 8.14 5.74 5.31
CA ARG A 131 9.49 5.66 5.88
C ARG A 131 10.17 4.33 5.53
N PHE A 132 9.39 3.25 5.55
CA PHE A 132 9.80 1.91 5.18
C PHE A 132 8.86 1.37 4.11
N GLY A 133 9.32 0.38 3.35
CA GLY A 133 8.46 -0.32 2.37
C GLY A 133 8.14 0.46 1.10
N VAL A 134 8.79 1.61 0.83
CA VAL A 134 8.57 2.36 -0.41
C VAL A 134 8.88 1.52 -1.65
N GLY A 135 9.92 0.68 -1.61
CA GLY A 135 10.21 -0.25 -2.70
C GLY A 135 9.07 -1.23 -2.99
N TRP A 136 8.34 -1.67 -1.95
CA TRP A 136 7.15 -2.52 -2.12
C TRP A 136 5.99 -1.73 -2.75
N LEU A 137 5.76 -0.50 -2.31
CA LEU A 137 4.74 0.38 -2.90
C LEU A 137 5.03 0.67 -4.37
N LYS A 138 6.27 1.00 -4.73
CA LYS A 138 6.69 1.21 -6.13
C LYS A 138 6.41 -0.02 -6.99
N ARG A 139 6.76 -1.22 -6.50
CA ARG A 139 6.46 -2.48 -7.20
C ARG A 139 4.96 -2.72 -7.34
N LEU A 140 4.18 -2.48 -6.29
CA LEU A 140 2.73 -2.61 -6.33
C LEU A 140 2.11 -1.67 -7.37
N PHE A 141 2.55 -0.41 -7.41
CA PHE A 141 2.02 0.57 -8.35
C PHE A 141 2.38 0.19 -9.79
N ALA A 142 3.59 -0.34 -10.01
CA ALA A 142 4.01 -0.84 -11.31
C ALA A 142 3.13 -1.99 -11.83
N VAL A 143 2.64 -2.88 -10.95
CA VAL A 143 1.66 -3.93 -11.34
C VAL A 143 0.38 -3.31 -11.89
N TYR A 144 -0.03 -2.16 -11.36
CA TYR A 144 -1.19 -1.41 -11.83
C TYR A 144 -0.88 -0.46 -12.99
N GLY A 145 0.34 -0.47 -13.53
CA GLY A 145 0.77 0.43 -14.59
C GLY A 145 0.97 1.88 -14.14
N VAL A 146 1.16 2.11 -12.84
CA VAL A 146 1.35 3.43 -12.24
C VAL A 146 2.81 3.63 -11.86
N SER A 147 3.41 4.74 -12.28
CA SER A 147 4.78 5.12 -11.89
C SER A 147 4.78 6.06 -10.69
N VAL A 148 5.86 6.02 -9.89
CA VAL A 148 6.08 6.95 -8.79
C VAL A 148 7.21 7.90 -9.17
N GLU A 149 6.91 9.20 -9.23
CA GLU A 149 7.89 10.25 -9.51
C GLU A 149 8.22 11.03 -8.23
N VAL A 150 9.52 11.15 -7.95
CA VAL A 150 10.04 11.86 -6.78
C VAL A 150 10.76 13.11 -7.27
N LEU A 151 10.35 14.30 -6.84
CA LEU A 151 10.99 15.56 -7.27
C LEU A 151 12.42 15.67 -6.73
N HIS A 152 12.62 15.33 -5.45
CA HIS A 152 13.90 15.49 -4.75
C HIS A 152 14.43 14.15 -4.24
N PRO A 153 15.05 13.32 -5.08
CA PRO A 153 15.49 11.98 -4.69
C PRO A 153 16.65 11.96 -3.65
N LYS A 154 17.42 13.05 -3.51
CA LYS A 154 18.66 13.08 -2.70
C LYS A 154 18.57 13.84 -1.37
N LYS A 155 17.47 14.54 -1.10
CA LYS A 155 17.33 15.30 0.15
C LYS A 155 16.64 14.41 1.18
N LEU A 156 17.36 14.07 2.24
CA LEU A 156 16.78 13.44 3.42
C LEU A 156 15.80 14.43 4.05
N GLY A 157 14.51 14.07 4.08
CA GLY A 157 13.50 14.79 4.83
C GLY A 157 13.91 14.90 6.30
N GLY A 158 13.53 16.02 6.93
CA GLY A 158 14.11 16.59 8.15
C GLY A 158 14.59 15.57 9.19
N ARG A 159 15.84 15.74 9.64
CA ARG A 159 16.49 14.95 10.71
C ARG A 159 15.60 14.73 11.93
N GLU A 160 14.83 15.75 12.32
CA GLU A 160 13.88 15.68 13.43
C GLU A 160 12.77 14.63 13.19
N GLU A 161 12.22 14.56 11.96
CA GLU A 161 11.19 13.57 11.63
C GLU A 161 11.76 12.15 11.61
N LEU A 162 12.99 11.98 11.12
CA LEU A 162 13.70 10.70 11.18
C LEU A 162 13.89 10.23 12.62
N LEU A 163 14.30 11.13 13.52
CA LEU A 163 14.45 10.83 14.94
C LEU A 163 13.10 10.50 15.60
N ALA A 164 12.04 11.26 15.28
CA ALA A 164 10.71 10.99 15.80
C ALA A 164 10.19 9.61 15.37
N ASP A 165 10.39 9.24 14.10
CA ASP A 165 10.03 7.92 13.59
C ASP A 165 10.83 6.80 14.27
N PHE A 166 12.12 7.03 14.54
CA PHE A 166 12.97 6.08 15.28
C PHE A 166 12.50 5.89 16.72
N VAL A 167 12.24 6.98 17.45
CA VAL A 167 11.73 6.93 18.83
C VAL A 167 10.39 6.20 18.88
N SER A 168 9.48 6.45 17.93
CA SER A 168 8.21 5.75 17.82
C SER A 168 8.41 4.23 17.63
N LEU A 169 9.37 3.85 16.78
CA LEU A 169 9.72 2.45 16.55
C LEU A 169 10.25 1.79 17.83
N VAL A 170 11.25 2.39 18.48
CA VAL A 170 11.83 1.89 19.76
C VAL A 170 10.75 1.77 20.83
N THR A 171 9.87 2.77 20.95
CA THR A 171 8.78 2.78 21.93
C THR A 171 7.80 1.64 21.68
N THR A 172 7.46 1.38 20.42
CA THR A 172 6.57 0.27 20.04
C THR A 172 7.20 -1.09 20.37
N PHE A 173 8.50 -1.25 20.11
CA PHE A 173 9.24 -2.47 20.47
C PHE A 173 9.35 -2.64 21.98
N ALA A 174 9.69 -1.59 22.73
CA ALA A 174 9.78 -1.62 24.18
C ALA A 174 8.42 -1.99 24.82
N GLY A 175 7.33 -1.39 24.34
CA GLY A 175 5.97 -1.71 24.80
C GLY A 175 5.60 -3.18 24.54
N ARG A 176 5.93 -3.73 23.37
CA ARG A 176 5.73 -5.16 23.06
C ARG A 176 6.56 -6.07 23.97
N LEU A 177 7.83 -5.75 24.19
CA LEU A 177 8.72 -6.53 25.06
C LEU A 177 8.22 -6.53 26.51
N CYS A 178 7.83 -5.37 27.02
CA CYS A 178 7.23 -5.26 28.36
C CYS A 178 5.89 -6.01 28.44
N GLY A 179 5.06 -5.95 27.40
CA GLY A 179 3.82 -6.71 27.32
C GLY A 179 4.03 -8.23 27.37
N MET A 180 5.03 -8.75 26.66
CA MET A 180 5.39 -10.17 26.70
C MET A 180 5.83 -10.60 28.10
N ARG A 181 6.71 -9.83 28.75
CA ARG A 181 7.16 -10.10 30.14
C ARG A 181 5.99 -10.08 31.12
N SER A 182 5.05 -9.15 30.95
CA SER A 182 3.84 -9.08 31.79
C SER A 182 2.95 -10.31 31.63
N TRP A 183 2.77 -10.79 30.39
CA TRP A 183 1.99 -12.00 30.11
C TRP A 183 2.67 -13.26 30.67
N GLU A 184 3.98 -13.38 30.53
CA GLU A 184 4.78 -14.47 31.11
C GLU A 184 4.71 -14.50 32.64
N ASN A 185 4.84 -13.34 33.29
CA ASN A 185 4.69 -13.22 34.74
C ASN A 185 3.27 -13.57 35.20
N ARG A 186 2.23 -13.09 34.51
CA ARG A 186 0.83 -13.44 34.80
C ARG A 186 0.60 -14.96 34.65
N ARG A 187 1.20 -15.59 33.63
CA ARG A 187 1.10 -17.04 33.41
C ARG A 187 1.78 -17.83 34.53
N ARG A 188 2.96 -17.39 35.00
CA ARG A 188 3.63 -18.00 36.17
C ARG A 188 2.77 -17.93 37.42
N GLN A 189 2.24 -16.75 37.76
CA GLN A 189 1.39 -16.56 38.92
C GLN A 189 0.12 -17.43 38.87
N LEU A 190 -0.52 -17.56 37.70
CA LEU A 190 -1.68 -18.45 37.52
C LEU A 190 -1.30 -19.93 37.70
N SER A 191 -0.12 -20.35 37.24
CA SER A 191 0.36 -21.73 37.43
C SER A 191 0.75 -22.05 38.87
N GLU A 192 1.25 -21.07 39.63
CA GLU A 192 1.57 -21.22 41.05
C GLU A 192 0.29 -21.21 41.91
N SER A 193 -0.69 -20.38 41.56
CA SER A 193 -1.99 -20.33 42.24
C SER A 193 -2.81 -21.61 42.04
N GLY A 194 -2.75 -22.22 40.85
CA GLY A 194 -3.41 -23.51 40.57
C GLY A 194 -2.80 -24.71 41.32
N ARG A 195 -1.49 -24.68 41.60
CA ARG A 195 -0.82 -25.75 42.39
C ARG A 195 -1.19 -25.68 43.87
N CYS A 196 -1.40 -24.48 44.41
CA CYS A 196 -1.74 -24.26 45.81
C CYS A 196 -3.18 -24.75 46.18
N SER A 197 -4.10 -24.76 45.21
CA SER A 197 -5.47 -25.27 45.39
C SER A 197 -5.59 -26.80 45.37
N ASP A 198 -4.64 -27.51 44.75
CA ASP A 198 -4.64 -28.98 44.70
C ASP A 198 -3.98 -29.59 45.94
N GLU A 199 -2.95 -28.95 46.50
CA GLU A 199 -2.30 -29.41 47.74
C GLU A 199 -3.18 -29.22 49.00
N SER A 200 -4.08 -28.24 49.01
CA SER A 200 -5.00 -27.98 50.13
C SER A 200 -6.26 -28.84 50.15
N ARG A 201 -6.52 -29.62 49.08
CA ARG A 201 -7.63 -30.59 49.01
C ARG A 201 -7.21 -32.04 49.29
N ALA A 202 -5.90 -32.28 49.46
CA ALA A 202 -5.33 -33.60 49.69
C ALA A 202 -4.91 -33.85 51.16
N ALA A 203 -5.22 -32.93 52.07
CA ALA A 203 -5.04 -33.06 53.52
C ALA A 203 -6.41 -33.13 54.21
#